data_AF-B2J1U5-F1
#
_entry.id   AF-B2J1U5-F1
#
_cell.length_a   1.000
_cell.length_b   1.000
_cell.length_c   1.000
_cell.angle_alpha   90.00
_cell.angle_beta   90.00
_cell.angle_gamma   90.00
#
_symmetry.space_group_name_H-M   'P 1'
#
loop_
_entity.id
_entity.type
_entity.pdbx_description
1 polymer ?
#
loop_
_entity_poly.entity_id
_entity_poly.type
_entity_poly.pdbx_seq_one_letter_code
_entity_poly.pdbx_strand_id
1 'polypeptide(L)'
;MPKLRLQSFFYSGILLLSTSIPSAAQFQPLLIFNAPPTPVNGNGYDITSDIMADDFSFPQNVTLQTVSFWTTDQNNLSGWDGTLKYYIFADINGKPSSVPLYQANVFNVSVKDTGKKVLQTFTENQFSFTFPTPVKLKGNTKYWLGIHLNNTYVMKHIFWETTDQAFGIPSYSAYQGNLNNWLLNYNSNLAFKINAIPTQERVALRKQSASNSQELLVFSTK
;
A
#
# COMPACT_ATOMS: atom_id res chain seq x y z
N MET A 1 80.65 -26.44 -34.82
CA MET A 1 80.07 -26.24 -33.48
C MET A 1 79.02 -25.13 -33.53
N PRO A 2 77.71 -25.42 -33.48
CA PRO A 2 76.68 -24.39 -33.42
C PRO A 2 76.23 -24.11 -31.97
N LYS A 3 76.10 -22.82 -31.63
CA LYS A 3 75.61 -22.31 -30.33
C LYS A 3 74.08 -22.27 -30.33
N LEU A 4 73.43 -22.96 -29.38
CA LEU A 4 72.01 -22.75 -29.06
C LEU A 4 71.84 -21.44 -28.27
N ARG A 5 70.84 -20.63 -28.64
CA ARG A 5 70.34 -19.49 -27.86
C ARG A 5 68.93 -19.82 -27.33
N LEU A 6 68.74 -19.72 -26.01
CA LEU A 6 67.41 -19.73 -25.39
C LEU A 6 66.76 -18.34 -25.52
N GLN A 7 65.51 -18.29 -25.97
CA GLN A 7 64.66 -17.10 -25.90
C GLN A 7 63.74 -17.20 -24.69
N SER A 8 63.79 -16.18 -23.83
CA SER A 8 62.95 -16.04 -22.64
C SER A 8 61.68 -15.26 -23.02
N PHE A 9 60.51 -15.85 -22.81
CA PHE A 9 59.23 -15.16 -22.93
C PHE A 9 58.81 -14.62 -21.57
N PHE A 10 58.63 -13.30 -21.47
CA PHE A 10 58.01 -12.65 -20.31
C PHE A 10 56.49 -12.64 -20.49
N TYR A 11 55.75 -13.29 -19.59
CA TYR A 11 54.29 -13.18 -19.51
C TYR A 11 53.92 -11.95 -18.66
N SER A 12 53.32 -10.95 -19.28
CA SER A 12 52.65 -9.84 -18.57
C SER A 12 51.24 -10.29 -18.16
N GLY A 13 51.05 -10.57 -16.88
CA GLY A 13 49.74 -10.85 -16.29
C GLY A 13 48.93 -9.55 -16.12
N ILE A 14 47.77 -9.46 -16.77
CA ILE A 14 46.80 -8.40 -16.55
C ILE A 14 45.99 -8.75 -15.29
N LEU A 15 46.12 -7.93 -14.25
CA LEU A 15 45.32 -8.02 -13.03
C LEU A 15 43.96 -7.35 -13.28
N LEU A 16 42.90 -8.15 -13.41
CA LEU A 16 41.52 -7.66 -13.49
C LEU A 16 41.00 -7.42 -12.08
N LEU A 17 40.84 -6.15 -11.69
CA LEU A 17 40.10 -5.77 -10.49
C LEU A 17 38.59 -5.90 -10.78
N SER A 18 37.93 -6.88 -10.16
CA SER A 18 36.47 -7.01 -10.17
C SER A 18 35.86 -6.11 -9.09
N THR A 19 35.27 -4.99 -9.49
CA THR A 19 34.43 -4.18 -8.59
C THR A 19 33.08 -4.88 -8.44
N SER A 20 32.83 -5.48 -7.28
CA SER A 20 31.49 -5.93 -6.91
C SER A 20 30.61 -4.71 -6.66
N ILE A 21 29.68 -4.44 -7.58
CA ILE A 21 28.62 -3.47 -7.33
C ILE A 21 27.67 -4.13 -6.33
N PRO A 22 27.46 -3.56 -5.13
CA PRO A 22 26.47 -4.10 -4.20
C PRO A 22 25.10 -4.05 -4.87
N SER A 23 24.48 -5.23 -5.01
CA SER A 23 23.12 -5.35 -5.52
C SER A 23 22.18 -4.61 -4.57
N ALA A 24 21.46 -3.61 -5.07
CA ALA A 24 20.42 -2.94 -4.30
C ALA A 24 19.38 -3.99 -3.92
N ALA A 25 19.18 -4.20 -2.61
CA ALA A 25 18.15 -5.11 -2.12
C ALA A 25 16.78 -4.68 -2.69
N GLN A 26 16.19 -5.52 -3.53
CA GLN A 26 14.82 -5.29 -4.00
C GLN A 26 13.86 -5.55 -2.83
N PHE A 27 13.27 -4.49 -2.32
CA PHE A 27 12.21 -4.61 -1.32
C PHE A 27 10.98 -5.21 -1.97
N GLN A 28 10.50 -6.32 -1.39
CA GLN A 28 9.21 -6.86 -1.75
C GLN A 28 8.13 -5.97 -1.14
N PRO A 29 7.16 -5.49 -1.92
CA PRO A 29 6.04 -4.73 -1.38
C PRO A 29 5.30 -5.60 -0.34
N LEU A 30 5.05 -5.03 0.82
CA LEU A 30 4.20 -5.65 1.83
C LEU A 30 2.76 -5.46 1.41
N LEU A 31 2.05 -6.58 1.38
CA LEU A 31 0.71 -6.67 0.86
C LEU A 31 -0.25 -7.06 1.99
N ILE A 32 -1.18 -6.17 2.29
CA ILE A 32 -2.32 -6.49 3.16
C ILE A 32 -3.56 -6.69 2.30
N PHE A 33 -4.30 -7.74 2.64
CA PHE A 33 -5.63 -8.04 2.14
C PHE A 33 -6.61 -8.04 3.32
N ASN A 34 -7.65 -7.23 3.25
CA ASN A 34 -8.98 -7.76 3.57
C ASN A 34 -9.38 -8.47 2.28
N ALA A 35 -9.55 -9.79 2.33
CA ALA A 35 -9.48 -10.70 1.19
C ALA A 35 -10.37 -10.29 -0.02
N PRO A 36 -10.20 -10.93 -1.20
CA PRO A 36 -11.09 -10.67 -2.32
C PRO A 36 -12.57 -10.74 -1.92
N PRO A 37 -13.47 -10.07 -2.68
CA PRO A 37 -14.89 -10.04 -2.36
C PRO A 37 -15.46 -11.44 -2.14
N THR A 38 -16.14 -11.58 -1.01
CA THR A 38 -17.05 -12.68 -0.71
C THR A 38 -18.38 -12.02 -0.35
N PRO A 39 -19.46 -12.24 -1.11
CA PRO A 39 -20.72 -11.55 -0.89
C PRO A 39 -21.38 -12.04 0.40
N VAL A 40 -21.01 -11.42 1.53
CA VAL A 40 -21.56 -11.71 2.87
C VAL A 40 -22.85 -10.91 3.08
N ASN A 41 -22.90 -9.66 2.60
CA ASN A 41 -24.06 -8.75 2.74
C ASN A 41 -24.59 -8.28 1.38
N GLY A 42 -25.01 -9.22 0.53
CA GLY A 42 -25.62 -8.90 -0.76
C GLY A 42 -24.65 -8.16 -1.70
N ASN A 43 -24.95 -6.90 -2.02
CA ASN A 43 -24.17 -6.04 -2.91
C ASN A 43 -23.15 -5.13 -2.20
N GLY A 44 -23.13 -5.09 -0.86
CA GLY A 44 -22.21 -4.25 -0.08
C GLY A 44 -22.81 -2.92 0.36
N TYR A 45 -21.98 -1.90 0.57
CA TYR A 45 -22.40 -0.60 1.14
C TYR A 45 -22.18 0.56 0.18
N ASP A 46 -23.17 1.45 0.06
CA ASP A 46 -23.07 2.59 -0.85
C ASP A 46 -21.90 3.49 -0.45
N ILE A 47 -21.01 3.75 -1.41
CA ILE A 47 -19.78 4.53 -1.20
C ILE A 47 -19.87 5.91 -1.88
N THR A 48 -21.07 6.31 -2.31
CA THR A 48 -21.32 7.54 -3.05
C THR A 48 -22.12 8.55 -2.23
N SER A 49 -23.02 8.08 -1.36
CA SER A 49 -23.68 8.91 -0.35
C SER A 49 -22.90 9.01 0.96
N ASP A 50 -22.03 8.03 1.22
CA ASP A 50 -21.36 7.85 2.51
C ASP A 50 -19.86 7.68 2.32
N ILE A 51 -19.07 8.07 3.34
CA ILE A 51 -17.68 7.62 3.44
C ILE A 51 -17.70 6.25 4.13
N MET A 52 -17.23 5.23 3.43
CA MET A 52 -17.08 3.90 3.98
C MET A 52 -15.65 3.72 4.48
N ALA A 53 -15.47 3.14 5.66
CA ALA A 53 -14.17 2.94 6.26
C ALA A 53 -14.01 1.54 6.87
N ASP A 54 -12.83 0.95 6.69
CA ASP A 54 -12.49 -0.35 7.28
C ASP A 54 -11.05 -0.40 7.78
N ASP A 55 -10.78 -1.27 8.76
CA ASP A 55 -9.55 -1.29 9.53
C ASP A 55 -8.42 -2.11 8.88
N PHE A 56 -7.18 -1.70 9.15
CA PHE A 56 -5.98 -2.43 8.74
C PHE A 56 -4.80 -2.10 9.68
N SER A 57 -3.77 -2.95 9.67
CA SER A 57 -2.50 -2.66 10.35
C SER A 57 -1.32 -3.38 9.70
N PHE A 58 -0.14 -2.77 9.73
CA PHE A 58 1.11 -3.38 9.24
C PHE A 58 2.00 -3.82 10.41
N PRO A 59 2.72 -4.95 10.33
CA PRO A 59 3.65 -5.39 11.38
C PRO A 59 4.88 -4.47 11.56
N GLN A 60 5.17 -3.61 10.59
CA GLN A 60 6.33 -2.72 10.58
C GLN A 60 5.98 -1.36 9.99
N ASN A 61 6.86 -0.37 10.16
CA ASN A 61 6.68 0.94 9.56
C ASN A 61 6.63 0.82 8.03
N VAL A 62 5.69 1.51 7.39
CA VAL A 62 5.48 1.43 5.93
C VAL A 62 5.20 2.78 5.30
N THR A 63 5.42 2.87 3.99
CA THR A 63 4.92 3.92 3.12
C THR A 63 3.93 3.30 2.12
N LEU A 64 2.67 3.73 2.16
CA LEU A 64 1.63 3.20 1.28
C LEU A 64 1.90 3.61 -0.18
N GLN A 65 1.61 2.71 -1.11
CA GLN A 65 1.79 2.91 -2.55
C GLN A 65 0.47 2.96 -3.27
N THR A 66 -0.30 1.86 -3.21
CA THR A 66 -1.54 1.73 -3.96
C THR A 66 -2.62 1.08 -3.13
N VAL A 67 -3.87 1.40 -3.46
CA VAL A 67 -5.06 0.71 -2.97
C VAL A 67 -5.75 0.05 -4.16
N SER A 68 -6.32 -1.12 -3.95
CA SER A 68 -7.33 -1.68 -4.82
C SER A 68 -8.53 -2.12 -3.99
N PHE A 69 -9.73 -1.91 -4.49
CA PHE A 69 -10.97 -2.29 -3.83
C PHE A 69 -12.00 -2.67 -4.88
N TRP A 70 -13.05 -3.34 -4.45
CA TRP A 70 -14.05 -3.88 -5.35
C TRP A 70 -15.41 -3.28 -5.04
N THR A 71 -16.14 -3.01 -6.11
CA THR A 71 -17.47 -2.44 -6.04
C THR A 71 -18.43 -3.22 -6.90
N THR A 72 -19.69 -3.19 -6.53
CA THR A 72 -20.78 -3.59 -7.43
C THR A 72 -21.62 -2.38 -7.81
N ASP A 73 -22.16 -2.40 -9.03
CA ASP A 73 -23.09 -1.39 -9.49
C ASP A 73 -24.08 -1.99 -10.50
N GLN A 74 -25.26 -1.37 -10.61
CA GLN A 74 -26.33 -1.87 -11.49
C GLN A 74 -26.28 -1.25 -12.90
N ASN A 75 -25.58 -0.13 -13.09
CA ASN A 75 -25.72 0.72 -14.27
C ASN A 75 -24.38 0.98 -14.98
N ASN A 76 -23.44 0.04 -14.90
CA ASN A 76 -22.06 0.14 -15.40
C ASN A 76 -21.41 1.49 -15.07
N LEU A 77 -21.49 1.88 -13.79
CA LEU A 77 -20.92 3.10 -13.22
C LEU A 77 -21.46 4.42 -13.81
N SER A 78 -22.60 4.42 -14.50
CA SER A 78 -23.16 5.63 -15.12
C SER A 78 -23.46 6.77 -14.13
N GLY A 79 -23.56 6.45 -12.84
CA GLY A 79 -23.77 7.44 -11.77
C GLY A 79 -22.49 8.03 -11.19
N TRP A 80 -21.31 7.49 -11.51
CA TRP A 80 -20.03 7.97 -11.01
C TRP A 80 -19.57 9.22 -11.78
N ASP A 81 -19.11 10.24 -11.05
CA ASP A 81 -18.62 11.50 -11.61
C ASP A 81 -17.13 11.49 -11.95
N GLY A 82 -16.47 10.32 -11.85
CA GLY A 82 -15.04 10.16 -12.05
C GLY A 82 -14.19 10.60 -10.85
N THR A 83 -14.79 10.98 -9.72
CA THR A 83 -14.06 11.44 -8.54
C THR A 83 -13.92 10.36 -7.47
N LEU A 84 -12.76 10.35 -6.82
CA LEU A 84 -12.49 9.50 -5.66
C LEU A 84 -11.75 10.34 -4.62
N LYS A 85 -12.19 10.26 -3.37
CA LYS A 85 -11.46 10.79 -2.24
C LYS A 85 -11.13 9.68 -1.25
N TYR A 86 -9.88 9.61 -0.83
CA TYR A 86 -9.47 8.69 0.23
C TYR A 86 -9.23 9.43 1.54
N TYR A 87 -9.29 8.67 2.61
CA TYR A 87 -8.99 9.08 3.97
C TYR A 87 -8.19 7.99 4.67
N ILE A 88 -7.26 8.39 5.53
CA ILE A 88 -6.62 7.51 6.49
C ILE A 88 -6.88 8.10 7.87
N PHE A 89 -7.58 7.37 8.71
CA PHE A 89 -7.90 7.78 10.08
C PHE A 89 -7.05 7.02 11.09
N ALA A 90 -6.83 7.65 12.25
CA ALA A 90 -6.35 6.94 13.42
C ALA A 90 -7.48 6.07 13.99
N ASP A 91 -7.13 4.98 14.66
CA ASP A 91 -8.09 4.25 15.49
C ASP A 91 -8.25 4.96 16.85
N ILE A 92 -9.50 5.24 17.23
CA ILE A 92 -9.89 5.80 18.53
C ILE A 92 -10.93 4.89 19.16
N ASN A 93 -10.48 4.03 20.05
CA ASN A 93 -11.32 3.04 20.74
C ASN A 93 -12.08 2.11 19.79
N GLY A 94 -11.42 1.61 18.74
CA GLY A 94 -12.04 0.71 17.76
C GLY A 94 -12.99 1.43 16.80
N LYS A 95 -12.76 2.71 16.51
CA LYS A 95 -13.52 3.52 15.53
C LYS A 95 -12.56 4.44 14.78
N PRO A 96 -12.89 4.85 13.55
CA PRO A 96 -12.12 5.90 12.89
C PRO A 96 -12.20 7.22 13.68
N SER A 97 -11.10 7.97 13.73
CA SER A 97 -11.10 9.34 14.26
C SER A 97 -11.97 10.28 13.40
N SER A 98 -12.54 11.32 13.99
CA SER A 98 -13.30 12.33 13.23
C SER A 98 -12.41 13.25 12.38
N VAL A 99 -11.12 13.30 12.69
CA VAL A 99 -10.11 14.04 11.91
C VAL A 99 -9.21 13.04 11.19
N PRO A 100 -9.11 13.06 9.85
CA PRO A 100 -8.21 12.18 9.12
C PRO A 100 -6.75 12.59 9.34
N LEU A 101 -5.87 11.59 9.46
CA LEU A 101 -4.42 11.77 9.42
C LEU A 101 -3.94 12.18 8.02
N TYR A 102 -4.55 11.58 7.00
CA TYR A 102 -4.29 11.87 5.60
C TYR A 102 -5.61 11.88 4.83
N GLN A 103 -5.74 12.76 3.84
CA GLN A 103 -6.83 12.74 2.87
C GLN A 103 -6.39 13.44 1.59
N ALA A 104 -6.86 12.97 0.44
CA ALA A 104 -6.73 13.72 -0.80
C ALA A 104 -7.75 13.24 -1.85
N ASN A 105 -8.04 14.12 -2.80
CA ASN A 105 -8.68 13.72 -4.05
C ASN A 105 -7.67 12.93 -4.90
N VAL A 106 -8.17 11.91 -5.57
CA VAL A 106 -7.39 11.01 -6.42
C VAL A 106 -7.79 11.24 -7.87
N PHE A 107 -6.79 11.51 -8.71
CA PHE A 107 -7.00 11.82 -10.13
C PHE A 107 -6.58 10.68 -11.05
N ASN A 108 -5.84 9.69 -10.55
CA ASN A 108 -5.31 8.53 -11.28
C ASN A 108 -6.06 7.24 -10.89
N VAL A 109 -7.39 7.29 -10.93
CA VAL A 109 -8.23 6.13 -10.64
C VAL A 109 -8.26 5.23 -11.88
N SER A 110 -7.90 3.95 -11.71
CA SER A 110 -8.08 2.92 -12.72
C SER A 110 -9.26 2.03 -12.32
N VAL A 111 -10.16 1.79 -13.27
CA VAL A 111 -11.33 0.92 -13.11
C VAL A 111 -11.20 -0.25 -14.06
N LYS A 112 -11.43 -1.45 -13.55
CA LYS A 112 -11.37 -2.70 -14.31
C LYS A 112 -12.64 -3.53 -14.06
N ASP A 113 -13.42 -3.77 -15.10
CA ASP A 113 -14.48 -4.77 -15.08
C ASP A 113 -13.85 -6.16 -14.82
N THR A 114 -14.35 -6.88 -13.81
CA THR A 114 -13.82 -8.20 -13.45
C THR A 114 -14.43 -9.33 -14.27
N GLY A 115 -15.46 -9.03 -15.06
CA GLY A 115 -16.26 -9.99 -15.82
C GLY A 115 -17.27 -10.77 -14.96
N LYS A 116 -17.34 -10.49 -13.66
CA LYS A 116 -18.27 -11.17 -12.74
C LYS A 116 -19.57 -10.41 -12.59
N LYS A 117 -20.62 -11.18 -12.26
CA LYS A 117 -21.92 -10.66 -11.86
C LYS A 117 -22.24 -11.05 -10.43
N VAL A 118 -22.53 -10.07 -9.59
CA VAL A 118 -22.98 -10.28 -8.22
C VAL A 118 -24.51 -10.26 -8.21
N LEU A 119 -25.11 -11.27 -7.57
CA LEU A 119 -26.57 -11.47 -7.56
C LEU A 119 -27.20 -11.51 -8.97
N GLN A 120 -26.42 -11.93 -9.99
CA GLN A 120 -26.80 -12.01 -11.40
C GLN A 120 -27.10 -10.67 -12.11
N THR A 121 -27.20 -9.56 -11.39
CA THR A 121 -27.60 -8.25 -11.95
C THR A 121 -26.54 -7.17 -11.84
N PHE A 122 -25.70 -7.21 -10.80
CA PHE A 122 -24.71 -6.17 -10.57
C PHE A 122 -23.38 -6.51 -11.25
N THR A 123 -22.78 -5.54 -11.93
CA THR A 123 -21.42 -5.65 -12.47
C THR A 123 -20.42 -5.46 -11.34
N GLU A 124 -19.45 -6.38 -11.23
CA GLU A 124 -18.31 -6.23 -10.34
C GLU A 124 -17.19 -5.44 -11.04
N ASN A 125 -16.73 -4.38 -10.40
CA ASN A 125 -15.63 -3.55 -10.86
C ASN A 125 -14.54 -3.49 -9.79
N GLN A 126 -13.28 -3.62 -10.22
CA GLN A 126 -12.11 -3.35 -9.38
C GLN A 126 -11.61 -1.93 -9.63
N PHE A 127 -11.65 -1.12 -8.58
CA PHE A 127 -11.04 0.20 -8.56
C PHE A 127 -9.63 0.10 -8.00
N SER A 128 -8.72 0.94 -8.51
CA SER A 128 -7.38 1.07 -7.96
C SER A 128 -6.83 2.48 -8.13
N PHE A 129 -5.97 2.89 -7.20
CA PHE A 129 -5.28 4.17 -7.27
C PHE A 129 -3.92 4.15 -6.56
N THR A 130 -3.09 5.14 -6.87
CA THR A 130 -1.83 5.40 -6.15
C THR A 130 -2.00 6.63 -5.26
N PHE A 131 -1.43 6.61 -4.06
CA PHE A 131 -1.47 7.77 -3.19
C PHE A 131 -0.72 8.96 -3.84
N PRO A 132 -1.35 10.15 -3.96
CA PRO A 132 -0.73 11.31 -4.61
C PRO A 132 0.42 11.88 -3.77
N THR A 133 0.39 11.67 -2.46
CA THR A 133 1.45 12.04 -1.52
C THR A 133 1.86 10.84 -0.68
N PRO A 134 3.16 10.68 -0.32
CA PRO A 134 3.60 9.56 0.51
C PRO A 134 2.85 9.50 1.85
N VAL A 135 2.10 8.41 2.09
CA VAL A 135 1.44 8.13 3.36
C VAL A 135 2.33 7.21 4.19
N LYS A 136 2.90 7.73 5.28
CA LYS A 136 3.79 6.97 6.16
C LYS A 136 3.06 6.57 7.43
N LEU A 137 3.08 5.27 7.74
CA LEU A 137 2.38 4.69 8.88
C LEU A 137 3.36 3.93 9.77
N LYS A 138 3.06 3.91 11.06
CA LYS A 138 3.81 3.13 12.05
C LYS A 138 3.36 1.68 12.02
N GLY A 139 4.30 0.77 12.24
CA GLY A 139 4.00 -0.65 12.46
C GLY A 139 3.22 -0.86 13.74
N ASN A 140 2.55 -2.01 13.83
CA ASN A 140 1.76 -2.48 14.97
C ASN A 140 0.74 -1.42 15.46
N THR A 141 0.24 -0.60 14.54
CA THR A 141 -0.76 0.44 14.80
C THR A 141 -1.94 0.20 13.88
N LYS A 142 -3.15 0.23 14.44
CA LYS A 142 -4.40 0.12 13.69
C LYS A 142 -4.75 1.47 13.06
N TYR A 143 -5.16 1.43 11.80
CA TYR A 143 -5.64 2.55 11.02
C TYR A 143 -6.94 2.18 10.31
N TRP A 144 -7.64 3.18 9.79
CA TRP A 144 -8.83 3.00 8.99
C TRP A 144 -8.65 3.61 7.61
N LEU A 145 -8.95 2.86 6.57
CA LEU A 145 -9.01 3.33 5.19
C LEU A 145 -10.44 3.77 4.89
N GLY A 146 -10.65 5.07 4.69
CA GLY A 146 -11.92 5.62 4.22
C GLY A 146 -11.89 5.90 2.72
N ILE A 147 -12.99 5.62 2.01
CA ILE A 147 -13.15 5.99 0.59
C ILE A 147 -14.56 6.56 0.36
N HIS A 148 -14.63 7.51 -0.57
CA HIS A 148 -15.87 8.09 -1.10
C HIS A 148 -15.73 8.30 -2.63
N LEU A 149 -16.74 7.85 -3.39
CA LEU A 149 -16.78 7.88 -4.87
C LEU A 149 -17.80 8.88 -5.42
N ASN A 150 -17.81 10.10 -4.88
CA ASN A 150 -18.59 11.19 -5.45
C ASN A 150 -18.11 12.54 -4.90
N ASN A 151 -18.42 13.65 -5.56
CA ASN A 151 -18.22 14.99 -4.99
C ASN A 151 -19.45 15.55 -4.25
N THR A 152 -20.64 14.95 -4.41
CA THR A 152 -21.93 15.53 -3.97
C THR A 152 -22.70 14.72 -2.92
N TYR A 153 -22.14 13.63 -2.37
CA TYR A 153 -22.80 12.75 -1.38
C TYR A 153 -24.23 12.32 -1.76
N VAL A 154 -24.55 12.32 -3.06
CA VAL A 154 -25.81 11.81 -3.59
C VAL A 154 -25.63 10.32 -3.87
N MET A 155 -26.58 9.50 -3.42
CA MET A 155 -26.57 8.06 -3.69
C MET A 155 -26.62 7.77 -5.20
N LYS A 156 -25.70 6.92 -5.66
CA LYS A 156 -25.57 6.49 -7.07
C LYS A 156 -25.58 4.97 -7.23
N HIS A 157 -25.81 4.23 -6.14
CA HIS A 157 -25.90 2.77 -6.15
C HIS A 157 -24.61 2.10 -6.64
N ILE A 158 -23.48 2.62 -6.16
CA ILE A 158 -22.17 2.00 -6.29
C ILE A 158 -21.78 1.55 -4.89
N PHE A 159 -21.64 0.25 -4.72
CA PHE A 159 -21.51 -0.37 -3.41
C PHE A 159 -20.11 -0.95 -3.25
N TRP A 160 -19.40 -0.62 -2.18
CA TRP A 160 -18.17 -1.29 -1.81
C TRP A 160 -18.50 -2.70 -1.32
N GLU A 161 -17.96 -3.69 -2.01
CA GLU A 161 -18.17 -5.09 -1.67
C GLU A 161 -17.54 -5.48 -0.34
N THR A 162 -18.13 -6.51 0.25
CA THR A 162 -17.69 -7.06 1.53
C THR A 162 -16.77 -8.27 1.38
N THR A 163 -16.14 -8.67 2.48
CA THR A 163 -15.42 -9.93 2.62
C THR A 163 -15.66 -10.55 4.00
N ASP A 164 -15.59 -11.88 4.07
CA ASP A 164 -15.63 -12.71 5.29
C ASP A 164 -14.25 -12.89 5.94
N GLN A 165 -13.18 -12.47 5.26
CA GLN A 165 -11.79 -12.58 5.73
C GLN A 165 -11.17 -11.20 5.91
N ALA A 166 -11.30 -10.66 7.11
CA ALA A 166 -10.78 -9.34 7.44
C ALA A 166 -9.85 -9.37 8.64
N PHE A 167 -9.07 -8.29 8.76
CA PHE A 167 -8.14 -8.10 9.86
C PHE A 167 -8.83 -7.96 11.23
N GLY A 168 -9.96 -7.23 11.31
CA GLY A 168 -10.46 -6.75 12.59
C GLY A 168 -11.97 -6.65 12.72
N ILE A 169 -12.40 -5.47 13.16
CA ILE A 169 -13.78 -5.17 13.55
C ILE A 169 -14.59 -4.73 12.34
N PRO A 170 -15.94 -4.81 12.40
CA PRO A 170 -16.76 -4.43 11.27
C PRO A 170 -16.53 -2.98 10.84
N SER A 171 -16.74 -2.75 9.55
CA SER A 171 -16.60 -1.45 8.90
C SER A 171 -17.50 -0.38 9.51
N TYR A 172 -17.17 0.89 9.26
CA TYR A 172 -17.97 2.05 9.63
C TYR A 172 -18.38 2.86 8.41
N SER A 173 -19.50 3.56 8.51
CA SER A 173 -19.96 4.56 7.54
C SER A 173 -20.10 5.93 8.21
N ALA A 174 -19.74 6.98 7.48
CA ALA A 174 -20.06 8.36 7.83
C ALA A 174 -21.04 8.91 6.80
N TYR A 175 -22.32 8.92 7.18
CA TYR A 175 -23.42 9.39 6.33
C TYR A 175 -23.19 10.83 5.87
N GLN A 176 -23.28 11.06 4.56
CA GLN A 176 -23.06 12.37 3.93
C GLN A 176 -21.73 13.04 4.31
N GLY A 177 -20.73 12.23 4.66
CA GLY A 177 -19.40 12.70 5.04
C GLY A 177 -19.31 13.32 6.44
N ASN A 178 -20.32 13.13 7.31
CA ASN A 178 -20.25 13.61 8.68
C ASN A 178 -19.34 12.71 9.54
N LEU A 179 -18.04 13.01 9.55
CA LEU A 179 -17.00 12.27 10.27
C LEU A 179 -17.14 12.28 11.80
N ASN A 180 -18.07 13.07 12.37
CA ASN A 180 -18.36 13.03 13.81
C ASN A 180 -19.39 11.96 14.18
N ASN A 181 -20.01 11.31 13.19
CA ASN A 181 -21.09 10.35 13.41
C ASN A 181 -20.83 9.03 12.66
N TRP A 182 -19.87 8.27 13.16
CA TRP A 182 -19.56 6.93 12.63
C TRP A 182 -20.64 5.92 13.03
N LEU A 183 -21.28 5.33 12.02
CA LEU A 183 -22.26 4.27 12.15
C LEU A 183 -21.58 2.92 11.90
N LEU A 184 -21.77 1.96 12.82
CA LEU A 184 -21.19 0.63 12.71
C LEU A 184 -22.00 -0.21 11.71
N ASN A 185 -21.31 -0.81 10.74
CA ASN A 185 -21.92 -1.72 9.78
C ASN A 185 -21.73 -3.17 10.24
N TYR A 186 -22.67 -3.65 11.07
CA TYR A 186 -22.60 -4.98 11.67
C TYR A 186 -22.32 -6.09 10.64
N ASN A 187 -21.44 -7.02 11.02
CA ASN A 187 -21.10 -8.23 10.26
C ASN A 187 -20.57 -7.99 8.84
N SER A 188 -19.87 -6.88 8.62
CA SER A 188 -19.26 -6.60 7.34
C SER A 188 -17.87 -6.02 7.46
N ASN A 189 -16.96 -6.61 6.71
CA ASN A 189 -15.69 -6.00 6.41
C ASN A 189 -15.66 -5.73 4.91
N LEU A 190 -14.95 -4.69 4.50
CA LEU A 190 -14.85 -4.25 3.11
C LEU A 190 -13.69 -4.96 2.43
N ALA A 191 -13.91 -5.38 1.18
CA ALA A 191 -12.89 -6.05 0.39
C ALA A 191 -11.90 -5.02 -0.18
N PHE A 192 -10.64 -5.08 0.26
CA PHE A 192 -9.59 -4.19 -0.26
C PHE A 192 -8.18 -4.73 -0.07
N LYS A 193 -7.29 -4.17 -0.88
CA LYS A 193 -5.88 -4.51 -0.98
C LYS A 193 -5.06 -3.25 -0.83
N ILE A 194 -4.05 -3.25 0.04
CA ILE A 194 -3.07 -2.16 0.15
C ILE A 194 -1.68 -2.71 -0.14
N ASN A 195 -1.00 -2.12 -1.14
CA ASN A 195 0.43 -2.33 -1.36
C ASN A 195 1.20 -1.23 -0.64
N ALA A 196 2.20 -1.60 0.14
CA ALA A 196 3.06 -0.67 0.86
C ALA A 196 4.53 -1.11 0.80
N ILE A 197 5.46 -0.18 1.01
CA ILE A 197 6.90 -0.46 1.07
C ILE A 197 7.36 -0.27 2.52
N PRO A 198 8.14 -1.19 3.09
CA PRO A 198 8.72 -1.01 4.41
C PRO A 198 9.54 0.28 4.49
N THR A 199 9.22 1.14 5.46
CA THR A 199 10.03 2.32 5.73
C THR A 199 11.23 1.85 6.54
N GLN A 200 12.42 1.80 5.92
CA GLN A 200 13.64 1.62 6.70
C GLN A 200 13.78 2.83 7.64
N GLU A 201 13.75 2.58 8.95
CA GLU A 201 14.54 3.43 9.82
C GLU A 201 15.97 3.30 9.32
N ARG A 202 16.61 4.42 8.95
CA ARG A 202 18.06 4.42 8.76
C ARG A 202 18.68 4.07 10.11
N VAL A 203 18.76 2.80 10.44
CA VAL A 203 19.50 2.31 11.60
C VAL A 203 20.97 2.51 11.25
N ALA A 204 21.43 3.71 11.55
CA ALA A 204 22.80 4.14 11.71
C ALA A 204 23.87 3.21 11.09
N LEU A 205 24.16 3.41 9.80
CA LEU A 205 25.48 3.10 9.20
C LEU A 205 26.66 3.78 9.94
N ARG A 206 26.40 4.60 10.97
CA ARG A 206 27.42 5.23 11.82
C ARG A 206 28.24 4.25 12.67
N LYS A 207 27.83 2.99 12.85
CA LYS A 207 28.69 2.01 13.56
C LYS A 207 29.80 1.40 12.69
N GLN A 208 29.69 1.47 11.36
CA GLN A 208 30.70 0.88 10.48
C GLN A 208 31.77 1.89 10.04
N SER A 209 31.45 3.19 9.99
CA SER A 209 32.49 4.22 9.77
C SER A 209 33.34 4.49 11.01
N ALA A 210 32.84 4.23 12.22
CA ALA A 210 33.62 4.41 13.46
C ALA A 210 34.64 3.29 13.73
N SER A 211 34.46 2.11 13.13
CA SER A 211 35.40 0.98 13.26
C SER A 211 36.55 1.06 12.25
N ASN A 212 36.35 1.68 11.07
CA ASN A 212 37.40 1.79 10.05
C ASN A 212 38.33 3.00 10.24
N SER A 213 38.06 3.89 11.19
CA SER A 213 38.95 5.03 11.51
C SER A 213 39.97 4.71 12.60
N GLN A 214 39.94 3.54 13.23
CA GLN A 214 40.87 3.17 14.32
C GLN A 214 42.02 2.26 13.88
N GLU A 215 42.04 1.74 12.66
CA GLU A 215 43.15 0.89 12.16
C GLU A 215 44.28 1.66 11.44
N LEU A 216 44.13 2.97 11.18
CA LEU A 216 45.10 3.70 10.34
C LEU A 216 46.17 4.52 11.09
N LEU A 217 46.30 4.39 12.42
CA LEU A 217 47.15 5.29 13.24
C LEU A 217 48.28 4.60 14.04
N VAL A 218 48.66 3.36 13.74
CA VAL A 218 49.77 2.68 14.45
C VAL A 218 50.75 1.97 13.50
N PHE A 219 51.32 2.67 12.52
CA PHE A 219 52.55 2.21 11.86
C PHE A 219 53.38 3.39 11.35
N SER A 220 54.12 4.07 12.23
CA SER A 220 55.42 4.67 11.90
C SER A 220 56.05 5.27 13.16
N THR A 221 57.09 4.62 13.69
CA THR A 221 58.34 5.22 14.19
C THR A 221 59.23 4.12 14.77
N LYS A 222 60.24 3.73 13.99
CA LYS A 222 61.55 3.31 14.48
C LYS A 222 62.58 4.15 13.73
#